data_AF-A0A2I1HL05-F1
#
_entry.id   AF-A0A2I1HL05-F1
#
_cell.length_a   1.000
_cell.length_b   1.000
_cell.length_c   1.000
_cell.angle_alpha   90.00
_cell.angle_beta   90.00
_cell.angle_gamma   90.00
#
_symmetry.space_group_name_H-M   'P 1'
#
loop_
_entity.id
_entity.type
_entity.pdbx_description
1 polymer ?
#
loop_
_entity_poly.entity_id
_entity_poly.type
_entity_poly.pdbx_seq_one_letter_code
_entity_poly.pdbx_strand_id
1 'polypeptide(L)'
;MLYFNWSYRIIWKINVKKILNKDCFIKFIIKSTDSEQYKDSELKKYEHVLKYEDMLKLEGVGWIEYQLPIGVYDYYVQPSIEIKGSINMQIDYVRNGIKEEEITYIPNIGDLLPNFHKFCPNVPETFKDKYFSRKEMENLLELKDIINHL
;
A
#
# COMPACT_ATOMS: atom_id res chain seq x y z
N MET A 1 0.12 6.56 -16.38
CA MET A 1 -0.04 7.07 -15.00
C MET A 1 -1.26 6.39 -14.38
N LEU A 2 -1.30 6.23 -13.06
CA LEU A 2 -2.49 5.81 -12.31
C LEU A 2 -3.45 6.99 -12.24
N TYR A 3 -4.75 6.75 -12.40
CA TYR A 3 -5.78 7.75 -12.17
C TYR A 3 -6.27 7.66 -10.73
N PHE A 4 -6.22 8.78 -10.00
CA PHE A 4 -6.68 8.89 -8.63
C PHE A 4 -7.82 9.91 -8.54
N ASN A 5 -8.98 9.46 -8.05
CA ASN A 5 -10.08 10.34 -7.65
C ASN A 5 -9.74 11.06 -6.33
N TRP A 6 -10.55 12.04 -5.93
CA TRP A 6 -10.26 12.99 -4.84
C TRP A 6 -9.83 12.36 -3.50
N SER A 7 -8.81 12.97 -2.88
CA SER A 7 -7.93 12.56 -1.75
C SER A 7 -6.53 12.13 -2.22
N TYR A 8 -5.48 12.57 -1.50
CA TYR A 8 -4.25 13.03 -2.16
C TYR A 8 -2.95 12.61 -1.48
N ARG A 9 -2.94 11.47 -0.80
CA ARG A 9 -1.70 10.92 -0.23
C ARG A 9 -1.42 9.56 -0.84
N ILE A 10 -0.17 9.37 -1.22
CA ILE A 10 0.33 8.11 -1.76
C ILE A 10 0.81 7.24 -0.60
N ILE A 11 0.23 6.05 -0.51
CA ILE A 11 0.53 5.08 0.54
C ILE A 11 1.19 3.87 -0.10
N TRP A 12 2.34 3.46 0.43
CA TRP A 12 3.10 2.31 -0.02
C TRP A 12 3.01 1.18 1.00
N LYS A 13 2.56 0.01 0.58
CA LYS A 13 2.63 -1.20 1.40
C LYS A 13 4.02 -1.81 1.28
N ILE A 14 4.84 -1.61 2.32
CA ILE A 14 6.26 -2.01 2.32
C ILE A 14 6.59 -2.93 3.50
N ASN A 15 7.66 -3.70 3.34
CA ASN A 15 8.26 -4.51 4.39
C ASN A 15 9.79 -4.42 4.27
N VAL A 16 10.44 -3.78 5.24
CA VAL A 16 11.90 -3.71 5.33
C VAL A 16 12.37 -4.86 6.22
N LYS A 17 12.87 -5.92 5.60
CA LYS A 17 13.30 -7.13 6.32
C LYS A 17 14.66 -6.96 6.96
N LYS A 18 15.60 -6.36 6.22
CA LYS A 18 16.96 -6.18 6.70
C LYS A 18 17.69 -5.05 5.98
N ILE A 19 18.43 -4.24 6.71
CA ILE A 19 19.30 -3.19 6.20
C ILE A 19 20.75 -3.62 6.39
N LEU A 20 21.53 -3.69 5.31
CA LEU A 20 22.87 -4.28 5.37
C LEU A 20 24.00 -3.24 5.44
N ASN A 21 23.72 -1.96 5.16
CA ASN A 21 24.73 -0.89 5.19
C ASN A 21 24.12 0.45 5.63
N LYS A 22 24.92 1.34 6.21
CA LYS A 22 24.53 2.70 6.63
C LYS A 22 24.39 3.68 5.45
N ASP A 23 25.15 3.50 4.37
CA ASP A 23 24.98 4.29 3.13
C ASP A 23 23.88 3.67 2.26
N CYS A 24 22.65 3.67 2.78
CA CYS A 24 21.48 3.28 2.03
C CYS A 24 20.35 4.31 2.18
N PHE A 25 19.53 4.41 1.15
CA PHE A 25 18.32 5.22 1.17
C PHE A 25 17.25 4.61 0.27
N ILE A 26 16.00 4.96 0.58
CA ILE A 26 14.86 4.74 -0.30
C ILE A 26 14.32 6.11 -0.69
N LYS A 27 14.28 6.40 -1.99
CA LYS A 27 13.75 7.63 -2.55
C LYS A 27 12.46 7.33 -3.29
N PHE A 28 11.36 7.86 -2.78
CA PHE A 28 10.07 7.86 -3.46
C PHE A 28 9.98 9.07 -4.38
N ILE A 29 9.55 8.84 -5.61
CA ILE A 29 9.38 9.89 -6.61
C ILE A 29 7.94 9.80 -7.11
N ILE A 30 7.21 10.90 -7.03
CA ILE A 30 5.86 11.00 -7.57
C ILE A 30 5.87 12.03 -8.70
N LYS A 31 5.53 11.61 -9.92
CA LYS A 31 5.23 12.52 -11.02
C LYS A 31 3.72 12.67 -11.15
N SER A 32 3.19 13.86 -11.37
CA SER A 32 1.75 14.07 -11.45
C SER A 32 1.32 15.19 -12.40
N THR A 33 0.07 15.12 -12.88
CA THR A 33 -0.55 16.10 -13.79
C THR A 33 -2.08 15.96 -13.76
N ASP A 34 -2.78 17.04 -14.11
CA ASP A 34 -4.24 17.05 -14.29
C ASP A 34 -4.66 16.75 -15.73
N SER A 35 -3.70 16.74 -16.67
CA SER A 35 -3.97 16.51 -18.10
C SER A 35 -3.77 15.04 -18.49
N GLU A 36 -4.75 14.47 -19.19
CA GLU A 36 -4.61 13.17 -19.87
C GLU A 36 -3.54 13.20 -20.96
N GLN A 37 -3.41 14.34 -21.63
CA GLN A 37 -2.41 14.57 -22.66
C GLN A 37 -1.24 15.31 -22.04
N TYR A 38 -0.27 14.55 -21.52
CA TYR A 38 0.89 15.10 -20.83
C TYR A 38 2.17 14.91 -21.63
N LYS A 39 3.07 15.89 -21.54
CA LYS A 39 4.48 15.72 -21.88
C LYS A 39 5.29 15.55 -20.61
N ASP A 40 6.33 14.73 -20.64
CA ASP A 40 7.16 14.44 -19.47
C ASP A 40 7.76 15.70 -18.82
N SER A 41 7.99 16.76 -19.61
CA SER A 41 8.49 18.07 -19.16
C SER A 41 7.49 18.89 -18.34
N GLU A 42 6.20 18.56 -18.40
CA GLU A 42 5.10 19.30 -17.76
C GLU A 42 4.65 18.65 -16.45
N LEU A 43 5.22 17.49 -16.10
CA LEU A 43 4.86 16.74 -14.90
C LEU A 43 5.39 17.44 -13.65
N LYS A 44 4.50 17.71 -12.70
CA LYS A 44 4.91 18.08 -11.34
C LYS A 44 5.68 16.90 -10.74
N LYS A 45 6.78 17.17 -10.05
CA LYS A 45 7.64 16.14 -9.47
C LYS A 45 7.77 16.37 -7.97
N TYR A 46 7.49 15.34 -7.20
CA TYR A 46 7.66 15.31 -5.76
C TYR A 46 8.63 14.20 -5.38
N GLU A 47 9.49 14.45 -4.40
CA GLU A 47 10.50 13.49 -3.95
C GLU A 47 10.48 13.39 -2.42
N HIS A 48 10.48 12.17 -1.89
CA HIS A 48 10.64 11.90 -0.46
C HIS A 48 11.74 10.88 -0.27
N VAL A 49 12.73 11.18 0.58
CA VAL A 49 13.86 10.29 0.83
C VAL A 49 13.80 9.79 2.28
N LEU A 50 13.72 8.47 2.44
CA LEU A 50 13.97 7.79 3.70
C LEU A 50 15.47 7.53 3.83
N LYS A 51 16.08 8.17 4.83
CA LYS A 51 17.47 7.94 5.20
C LYS A 51 17.58 6.73 6.14
N TYR A 52 18.81 6.26 6.34
CA TYR A 52 19.12 5.12 7.19
C TYR A 52 18.43 5.16 8.56
N GLU A 53 18.48 6.30 9.26
CA GLU A 53 17.87 6.45 10.60
C GLU A 53 16.35 6.27 10.61
N ASP A 54 15.66 6.66 9.55
CA ASP A 54 14.21 6.47 9.44
C ASP A 54 13.88 5.03 9.03
N MET A 55 14.68 4.44 8.15
CA MET A 55 14.50 3.06 7.73
C MET A 55 14.76 2.06 8.86
N LEU A 56 15.68 2.37 9.78
CA LEU A 56 15.92 1.56 10.99
C LEU A 56 14.65 1.39 11.83
N LYS A 57 13.76 2.38 11.86
CA LYS A 57 12.48 2.30 12.57
C LYS A 57 11.50 1.33 11.91
N LEU A 58 11.74 0.95 10.65
CA LEU A 58 10.88 0.09 9.85
C LEU A 58 11.45 -1.34 9.72
N GLU A 59 12.72 -1.53 10.05
CA GLU A 59 13.40 -2.83 9.95
C GLU A 59 12.78 -3.85 10.90
N GLY A 60 12.40 -5.02 10.38
CA GLY A 60 11.88 -6.13 11.20
C GLY A 60 10.46 -5.93 11.73
N VAL A 61 9.83 -4.76 11.49
CA VAL A 61 8.42 -4.48 11.86
C VAL A 61 7.44 -5.34 11.04
N GLY A 62 7.88 -5.79 9.87
CA GLY A 62 7.06 -6.56 8.94
C GLY A 62 6.30 -5.65 7.98
N TRP A 63 5.08 -6.06 7.66
CA TRP A 63 4.26 -5.43 6.63
C TRP A 63 3.57 -4.17 7.18
N ILE A 64 4.04 -2.99 6.80
CA ILE A 64 3.40 -1.69 7.11
C ILE A 64 2.78 -1.04 5.87
N GLU A 65 1.88 -0.06 6.03
CA GLU A 65 1.63 0.93 4.97
C GLU A 65 2.20 2.28 5.36
N TYR A 66 3.15 2.74 4.58
CA TYR A 66 3.88 3.99 4.76
C TYR A 66 3.23 5.09 3.92
N GLN A 67 2.64 6.07 4.59
CA GLN A 67 2.05 7.25 3.95
C GLN A 67 3.14 8.29 3.69
N LEU A 68 3.32 8.71 2.43
CA LEU A 68 4.27 9.78 2.14
C LEU A 68 3.81 11.09 2.78
N PRO A 69 4.72 11.89 3.37
CA PRO A 69 4.40 13.21 3.92
C PRO A 69 4.26 14.26 2.80
N ILE A 70 3.68 13.88 1.66
CA ILE A 70 3.51 14.70 0.46
C ILE A 70 2.04 14.62 0.06
N GLY A 71 1.39 15.78 -0.06
CA GLY A 71 0.08 15.90 -0.70
C GLY A 71 0.25 16.06 -2.22
N VAL A 72 -0.30 15.14 -2.99
CA VAL A 72 -0.26 15.13 -4.46
C VAL A 72 -1.69 15.36 -4.95
N TYR A 73 -1.98 16.56 -5.44
CA TYR A 73 -3.35 17.03 -5.68
C TYR A 73 -3.86 16.84 -7.12
N ASP A 74 -3.11 16.11 -7.96
CA ASP A 74 -3.45 15.93 -9.37
C ASP A 74 -4.08 14.55 -9.66
N TYR A 75 -4.87 14.47 -10.74
CA TYR A 75 -5.60 13.25 -11.11
C TYR A 75 -4.72 12.11 -11.62
N TYR A 76 -3.69 12.40 -12.40
CA TYR A 76 -2.81 11.40 -12.98
C TYR A 76 -1.51 11.39 -12.22
N VAL A 77 -1.16 10.24 -11.66
CA VAL A 77 0.01 10.07 -10.80
C VAL A 77 0.85 8.88 -11.24
N GLN A 78 2.16 9.07 -11.29
CA GLN A 78 3.13 8.03 -11.56
C GLN A 78 4.09 7.92 -10.36
N PRO A 79 3.81 6.98 -9.45
CA PRO A 79 4.73 6.66 -8.36
C PRO A 79 5.91 5.83 -8.90
N SER A 80 7.11 6.12 -8.41
CA SER A 80 8.29 5.29 -8.59
C SER A 80 9.17 5.34 -7.35
N ILE A 81 10.12 4.41 -7.28
CA ILE A 81 11.04 4.26 -6.16
C ILE A 81 12.45 4.05 -6.70
N GLU A 82 13.41 4.70 -6.05
CA GLU A 82 14.83 4.52 -6.28
C GLU A 82 15.45 4.04 -4.97
N ILE A 83 16.20 2.95 -5.03
CA ILE A 83 16.82 2.33 -3.85
C ILE A 83 18.32 2.34 -4.08
N LYS A 84 19.06 2.92 -3.13
CA LYS A 84 20.52 2.86 -3.11
C LYS A 84 20.98 2.02 -1.92
N GLY A 85 21.97 1.17 -2.17
CA GLY A 85 22.60 0.32 -1.16
C GLY A 85 21.91 -1.03 -1.01
N SER A 86 22.42 -1.84 -0.09
CA SER A 86 21.97 -3.21 0.12
C SER A 86 20.84 -3.26 1.15
N ILE A 87 19.60 -3.17 0.66
CA ILE A 87 18.38 -3.25 1.49
C ILE A 87 17.56 -4.48 1.04
N ASN A 88 17.22 -5.36 1.98
CA ASN A 88 16.26 -6.43 1.75
C ASN A 88 14.86 -5.91 2.09
N MET A 89 14.12 -5.48 1.07
CA MET A 89 12.75 -4.99 1.22
C MET A 89 11.81 -5.61 0.20
N GLN A 90 10.53 -5.61 0.54
CA GLN A 90 9.44 -6.02 -0.33
C GLN A 90 8.39 -4.93 -0.41
N ILE A 91 7.75 -4.81 -1.56
CA ILE A 91 6.63 -3.90 -1.83
C ILE A 91 5.47 -4.77 -2.31
N ASP A 92 4.29 -4.54 -1.76
CA ASP A 92 3.08 -5.28 -2.13
C ASP A 92 2.23 -4.44 -3.10
N TYR A 93 1.74 -3.28 -2.65
CA TYR A 93 0.95 -2.37 -3.48
C TYR A 93 1.24 -0.90 -3.18
N VAL A 94 0.74 -0.05 -4.07
CA VAL A 94 0.66 1.40 -3.92
C VAL A 94 -0.80 1.81 -4.07
N ARG A 95 -1.33 2.57 -3.12
CA ARG A 95 -2.71 3.05 -3.17
C ARG A 95 -2.81 4.53 -2.85
N ASN A 96 -3.91 5.12 -3.30
CA ASN A 96 -4.34 6.42 -2.86
C ASN A 96 -5.22 6.31 -1.61
N GLY A 97 -5.11 7.26 -0.69
CA GLY A 97 -5.96 7.37 0.48
C GLY A 97 -5.40 8.32 1.52
N ILE A 98 -6.19 8.65 2.54
CA ILE A 98 -5.74 9.40 3.72
C ILE A 98 -5.75 8.43 4.89
N LYS A 99 -4.62 8.29 5.59
CA LYS A 99 -4.60 7.77 6.95
C LYS A 99 -4.84 8.93 7.90
N GLU A 100 -6.02 8.97 8.53
CA GLU A 100 -6.31 9.92 9.61
C GLU A 100 -5.57 9.54 10.91
N GLU A 101 -5.20 8.27 11.08
CA GLU A 101 -4.44 7.77 12.23
C GLU A 101 -3.09 7.17 11.81
N GLU A 102 -2.07 7.43 12.64
CA GLU A 102 -0.64 7.19 12.37
C GLU A 102 -0.30 5.72 12.05
N ILE A 103 -1.15 4.77 12.47
CA ILE A 103 -1.07 3.34 12.10
C ILE A 103 -2.50 2.75 12.09
N THR A 104 -3.23 2.86 10.98
CA THR A 104 -4.49 2.10 10.81
C THR A 104 -4.18 0.64 10.45
N TYR A 105 -4.72 -0.30 11.23
CA TYR A 105 -4.93 -1.69 10.81
C TYR A 105 -5.69 -1.68 9.47
N ILE A 106 -5.36 -2.64 8.59
CA ILE A 106 -5.90 -2.74 7.23
C ILE A 106 -7.42 -2.48 7.25
N PRO A 107 -7.94 -1.49 6.50
CA PRO A 107 -9.37 -1.27 6.43
C PRO A 107 -10.03 -2.56 5.95
N ASN A 108 -11.18 -2.88 6.56
CA ASN A 108 -11.96 -4.06 6.26
C ASN A 108 -11.95 -4.34 4.75
N ILE A 109 -11.64 -5.57 4.34
CA ILE A 109 -11.52 -5.97 2.92
C ILE A 109 -12.76 -5.62 2.07
N GLY A 110 -13.91 -5.37 2.71
CA GLY A 110 -15.12 -4.84 2.09
C GLY A 110 -14.95 -3.47 1.40
N ASP A 111 -13.94 -2.69 1.77
CA ASP A 111 -13.64 -1.37 1.17
C ASP A 111 -12.74 -1.48 -0.07
N LEU A 112 -12.15 -2.65 -0.32
CA LEU A 112 -11.43 -2.94 -1.57
C LEU A 112 -12.43 -3.41 -2.62
N LEU A 113 -12.92 -2.46 -3.42
CA LEU A 113 -13.57 -2.64 -4.73
C LEU A 113 -14.46 -3.91 -4.85
N PRO A 114 -15.81 -3.79 -4.90
CA PRO A 114 -16.74 -4.93 -4.91
C PRO A 114 -16.64 -5.86 -6.13
N ASN A 115 -15.66 -5.68 -7.02
CA ASN A 115 -15.41 -6.45 -8.22
C ASN A 115 -13.95 -6.92 -8.37
N PHE A 116 -13.10 -6.89 -7.33
CA PHE A 116 -11.68 -7.30 -7.45
C PHE A 116 -11.48 -8.71 -8.05
N HIS A 117 -12.39 -9.64 -7.74
CA HIS A 117 -12.44 -10.99 -8.32
C HIS A 117 -12.74 -11.03 -9.83
N LYS A 118 -13.29 -9.96 -10.43
CA LYS A 118 -13.47 -9.84 -11.89
C LYS A 118 -12.22 -9.30 -12.60
N PHE A 119 -11.32 -8.60 -11.89
CA PHE A 119 -10.17 -7.93 -12.48
C PHE A 119 -8.85 -8.70 -12.31
N CYS A 120 -8.77 -9.67 -11.40
CA CYS A 120 -7.63 -10.57 -11.25
C CYS A 120 -7.99 -12.00 -11.68
N PRO A 121 -7.91 -12.34 -12.99
CA PRO A 121 -8.07 -13.73 -13.45
C PRO A 121 -6.91 -14.65 -13.01
N ASN A 122 -5.86 -14.08 -12.42
CA ASN A 122 -4.62 -14.78 -12.06
C ASN A 122 -4.56 -15.21 -10.59
N VAL A 123 -5.68 -15.28 -9.86
CA VAL A 123 -5.69 -15.96 -8.55
C VAL A 123 -5.33 -17.42 -8.81
N PRO A 124 -4.20 -17.93 -8.30
CA PRO A 124 -3.81 -19.31 -8.53
C PRO A 124 -4.88 -20.25 -7.99
N GLU A 125 -5.20 -21.30 -8.74
CA GLU A 125 -6.27 -22.27 -8.43
C GLU A 125 -6.17 -22.80 -6.99
N THR A 126 -4.95 -22.91 -6.45
CA THR A 126 -4.59 -23.37 -5.10
C THR A 126 -5.07 -22.49 -3.95
N PHE A 127 -5.61 -21.30 -4.23
CA PHE A 127 -6.13 -20.38 -3.23
C PHE A 127 -7.63 -20.11 -3.37
N LYS A 128 -8.32 -20.70 -4.36
CA LYS A 128 -9.78 -20.48 -4.56
C LYS A 128 -10.60 -20.97 -3.36
N ASP A 129 -10.15 -22.04 -2.76
CA ASP A 129 -10.73 -22.81 -1.65
C ASP A 129 -10.33 -22.27 -0.26
N LYS A 130 -9.43 -21.29 -0.20
CA LYS A 130 -9.03 -20.62 1.05
C LYS A 130 -9.83 -19.36 1.36
N TYR A 131 -10.67 -18.91 0.43
CA TYR A 131 -11.64 -17.85 0.67
C TYR A 131 -12.97 -18.51 1.03
N PHE A 132 -13.23 -18.63 2.34
CA PHE A 132 -14.54 -19.09 2.80
C PHE A 132 -15.62 -18.18 2.25
N SER A 133 -16.67 -18.78 1.68
CA SER A 133 -17.84 -18.01 1.31
C SER A 133 -18.43 -17.39 2.59
N ARG A 134 -18.95 -16.16 2.51
CA ARG A 134 -19.59 -15.48 3.65
C ARG A 134 -20.62 -16.37 4.38
N LYS A 135 -21.28 -17.24 3.62
CA LYS A 135 -22.27 -18.21 4.11
C LYS A 135 -21.66 -19.36 4.94
N GLU A 136 -20.41 -19.72 4.70
CA GLU A 136 -19.67 -20.72 5.51
C GLU A 136 -19.13 -20.10 6.81
N MET A 137 -18.68 -18.85 6.78
CA MET A 137 -18.27 -18.12 8.00
C MET A 137 -19.43 -17.88 8.97
N GLU A 138 -20.62 -17.56 8.46
CA GLU A 138 -21.83 -17.36 9.28
C GLU A 138 -22.29 -18.66 9.99
N ASN A 139 -21.91 -19.84 9.49
CA ASN A 139 -22.18 -21.13 10.13
C ASN A 139 -21.08 -21.57 11.11
N LEU A 140 -19.89 -20.96 11.09
CA LEU A 140 -18.73 -21.39 11.89
C LEU A 140 -18.69 -20.75 13.29
N LEU A 141 -19.47 -19.70 13.53
CA LEU A 141 -19.54 -19.01 14.81
C LEU A 141 -20.99 -18.86 15.22
N GLU A 142 -21.52 -19.82 15.97
CA GLU A 142 -22.83 -19.66 16.60
C GLU A 142 -22.71 -18.74 17.81
N LEU A 143 -23.74 -17.93 18.08
CA LEU A 143 -23.77 -16.95 19.18
C LEU A 143 -23.42 -17.57 20.56
N LYS A 144 -23.71 -18.87 20.73
CA LYS A 144 -23.38 -19.66 21.94
C LYS A 144 -21.88 -19.81 22.16
N ASP A 145 -21.08 -19.83 21.09
CA ASP A 145 -19.63 -19.98 21.15
C ASP A 145 -18.96 -18.67 21.60
N ILE A 146 -19.66 -17.54 21.45
CA ILE A 146 -19.21 -16.21 21.90
C ILE A 146 -19.56 -15.99 23.37
N ILE A 147 -20.76 -16.40 23.79
CA ILE A 147 -21.25 -16.18 25.17
C ILE A 147 -20.47 -17.00 26.20
N ASN A 148 -19.95 -18.18 25.83
CA ASN A 148 -19.15 -19.01 26.74
C ASN A 148 -17.74 -18.47 27.03
N HIS A 149 -17.33 -17.37 26.41
CA HIS A 149 -16.03 -16.73 26.60
C HIS A 149 -16.11 -15.31 27.21
N LEU A 150 -17.29 -14.89 27.68
CA LEU A 150 -17.51 -13.67 28.48
C LEU A 150 -17.72 -14.04 29.96
#